data_AF-A0A3G5FKB0-F1
#
_entry.id   AF-A0A3G5FKB0-F1
#
_cell.length_a   1.000
_cell.length_b   1.000
_cell.length_c   1.000
_cell.angle_alpha   90.00
_cell.angle_beta   90.00
_cell.angle_gamma   90.00
#
_symmetry.space_group_name_H-M   'P 1'
#
loop_
_entity.id
_entity.type
_entity.pdbx_description
1 polymer ?
#
loop_
_entity_poly.entity_id
_entity_poly.type
_entity_poly.pdbx_seq_one_letter_code
_entity_poly.pdbx_strand_id
1 'polypeptide(L)'
;MGIWRSGAWLMTNKLYKDIVLEVDIDAKKGAKNQAKETQATFYSYDIQSGLVKINIAEDGQPLALSNGTEVLINVVKLGLPQQKLVYNADIVDATKGITHWDIPEYLTGYKGKVRAGVFINLPNGQRLHGGYFKFNMGISEIDTNLEELEEDYWQAWDEFQSEAEAEWSDWKAIRDDNWEKQEKDYDEWKKDQEEKQNNFENDYAKHWDNWKTQQRNKQSEFEKDYDTWKSTQEGKQTTFENDFSDWKTTQENKQYDFETNTNEIHENINKDIDDIEQRVNETNESLEDLDTYNRQQIDTKLDDKANESSIEEIKNAVEHGFITLEKGFENYNNSNTESDKAGHLQYVKVGPLCHIFGTVKNLSTIKYGGEIVVANIPLTVKTMDRTIGQGSSNDIFTCTAYASPQSFGNQITITRTRDGSGNSTDFTSGKWLNVSLTIRV
;
A
#
# COMPACT_ATOMS: atom_id res chain seq x y z
N MET A 1 -55.04 -65.47 25.75
CA MET A 1 -55.03 -66.75 26.46
C MET A 1 -53.97 -66.64 27.56
N GLY A 2 -54.38 -66.52 28.82
CA GLY A 2 -53.47 -66.22 29.94
C GLY A 2 -52.70 -67.46 30.39
N ILE A 3 -51.38 -67.34 30.48
CA ILE A 3 -50.51 -68.39 31.01
C ILE A 3 -50.21 -68.05 32.48
N TRP A 4 -50.82 -68.81 33.38
CA TRP A 4 -50.51 -68.81 34.80
C TRP A 4 -49.16 -69.52 35.03
N ARG A 5 -48.20 -68.84 35.67
CA ARG A 5 -46.99 -69.48 36.22
C ARG A 5 -47.25 -69.82 37.69
N SER A 6 -47.40 -71.10 38.01
CA SER A 6 -47.30 -71.59 39.39
C SER A 6 -45.84 -71.86 39.73
N GLY A 7 -45.31 -71.11 40.70
CA GLY A 7 -43.98 -71.37 41.28
C GLY A 7 -44.03 -72.56 42.22
N ALA A 8 -43.47 -73.69 41.78
CA ALA A 8 -43.15 -74.80 42.67
C ALA A 8 -41.80 -74.52 43.34
N TRP A 9 -41.81 -74.25 44.64
CA TRP A 9 -40.61 -74.28 45.47
C TRP A 9 -40.13 -75.74 45.54
N LEU A 10 -38.98 -76.03 44.93
CA LEU A 10 -38.31 -77.32 45.06
C LEU A 10 -37.86 -77.49 46.51
N MET A 11 -38.61 -78.25 47.31
CA MET A 11 -38.06 -78.88 48.51
C MET A 11 -37.04 -79.92 48.03
N THR A 12 -35.75 -79.64 48.23
CA THR A 12 -34.68 -80.61 47.95
C THR A 12 -34.77 -81.74 48.98
N ASN A 13 -35.21 -82.91 48.53
CA ASN A 13 -35.16 -84.13 49.33
C ASN A 13 -33.69 -84.54 49.47
N LYS A 14 -33.08 -84.29 50.63
CA LYS A 14 -31.69 -84.64 50.92
C LYS A 14 -31.64 -86.01 51.61
N LEU A 15 -30.94 -86.96 51.00
CA LEU A 15 -30.69 -88.28 51.57
C LEU A 15 -29.31 -88.26 52.25
N TYR A 16 -29.25 -88.72 53.49
CA TYR A 16 -28.01 -88.79 54.26
C TYR A 16 -27.68 -90.23 54.63
N LYS A 17 -26.40 -90.57 54.55
CA LYS A 17 -25.79 -91.67 55.28
C LYS A 17 -25.42 -91.13 56.65
N ASP A 18 -26.21 -91.44 57.67
CA ASP A 18 -25.99 -90.94 59.01
C ASP A 18 -25.42 -91.99 59.96
N ILE A 19 -24.64 -91.53 60.93
CA ILE A 19 -24.20 -92.32 62.08
C ILE A 19 -24.61 -91.60 63.35
N VAL A 20 -25.14 -92.33 64.32
CA VAL A 20 -25.51 -91.76 65.62
C VAL A 20 -24.44 -92.08 66.65
N LEU A 21 -23.80 -91.04 67.17
CA LEU A 21 -22.83 -91.10 68.26
C LEU A 21 -23.45 -90.53 69.53
N GLU A 22 -23.49 -91.34 70.57
CA GLU A 22 -23.82 -90.87 71.91
C GLU A 22 -22.55 -90.43 72.63
N VAL A 23 -22.55 -89.17 73.09
CA VAL A 23 -21.49 -88.53 73.87
C VAL A 23 -22.01 -88.31 75.29
N ASP A 24 -21.61 -89.15 76.24
CA ASP A 24 -21.97 -89.02 77.66
C ASP A 24 -20.78 -88.47 78.46
N ILE A 25 -21.01 -87.33 79.11
CA ILE A 25 -20.05 -86.61 79.94
C ILE A 25 -20.35 -86.99 81.40
N ASP A 26 -19.38 -87.63 82.05
CA ASP A 26 -19.48 -88.02 83.47
C ASP A 26 -18.54 -87.13 84.28
N ALA A 27 -19.11 -86.38 85.23
CA ALA A 27 -18.38 -85.42 86.05
C ALA A 27 -17.32 -86.06 86.96
N LYS A 28 -17.39 -87.38 87.23
CA LYS A 28 -16.48 -88.11 88.12
C LYS A 28 -15.41 -88.91 87.37
N LYS A 29 -15.66 -89.31 86.13
CA LYS A 29 -14.77 -90.17 85.32
C LYS A 29 -14.30 -89.55 84.00
N GLY A 30 -14.73 -88.34 83.68
CA GLY A 30 -14.53 -87.71 82.38
C GLY A 30 -15.45 -88.31 81.31
N ALA A 31 -15.24 -88.00 80.03
CA ALA A 31 -16.05 -88.56 78.95
C ALA A 31 -15.97 -90.09 78.90
N LYS A 32 -17.13 -90.78 78.85
CA LYS A 32 -17.19 -92.25 78.78
C LYS A 32 -16.79 -92.81 77.41
N ASN A 33 -16.82 -91.97 76.37
CA ASN A 33 -16.58 -92.37 74.98
C ASN A 33 -15.11 -92.25 74.56
N GLN A 34 -14.18 -92.71 75.41
CA GLN A 34 -12.78 -92.76 75.01
C GLN A 34 -12.56 -93.96 74.09
N ALA A 35 -12.43 -93.69 72.78
CA ALA A 35 -12.09 -94.64 71.72
C ALA A 35 -13.20 -95.56 71.18
N LYS A 36 -14.45 -95.08 71.09
CA LYS A 36 -15.55 -95.81 70.43
C LYS A 36 -15.26 -95.97 68.93
N GLU A 37 -15.12 -97.19 68.43
CA GLU A 37 -15.09 -97.46 66.98
C GLU A 37 -16.53 -97.58 66.47
N THR A 38 -16.93 -96.69 65.56
CA THR A 38 -18.31 -96.61 65.06
C THR A 38 -18.62 -97.61 63.95
N GLN A 39 -17.62 -98.36 63.47
CA GLN A 39 -17.65 -99.23 62.28
C GLN A 39 -18.15 -98.57 60.97
N ALA A 40 -18.50 -97.29 61.01
CA ALA A 40 -18.99 -96.54 59.87
C ALA A 40 -17.89 -96.33 58.82
N THR A 41 -18.29 -96.37 57.56
CA THR A 41 -17.43 -96.07 56.42
C THR A 41 -18.13 -95.06 55.52
N PHE A 42 -17.51 -93.89 55.30
CA PHE A 42 -17.93 -92.91 54.29
C PHE A 42 -17.03 -93.03 53.06
N TYR A 43 -17.52 -92.65 51.88
CA TYR A 43 -16.79 -92.74 50.63
C TYR A 43 -16.49 -91.38 50.02
N SER A 44 -15.52 -91.30 49.11
CA SER A 44 -15.11 -90.06 48.42
C SER A 44 -16.27 -89.36 47.70
N TYR A 45 -17.23 -90.14 47.21
CA TYR A 45 -18.41 -89.63 46.51
C TYR A 45 -19.58 -89.24 47.43
N ASP A 46 -19.49 -89.50 48.76
CA ASP A 46 -20.50 -89.13 49.75
C ASP A 46 -20.46 -87.61 50.06
N ILE A 47 -20.41 -86.76 49.02
CA ILE A 47 -20.32 -85.29 49.12
C ILE A 47 -21.64 -84.75 49.67
N GLN A 48 -21.58 -84.07 50.82
CA GLN A 48 -22.74 -83.49 51.51
C GLN A 48 -23.85 -84.50 51.87
N SER A 49 -23.55 -85.81 51.79
CA SER A 49 -24.47 -86.89 52.16
C SER A 49 -23.96 -87.72 53.34
N GLY A 50 -22.68 -87.60 53.72
CA GLY A 50 -22.14 -88.18 54.96
C GLY A 50 -22.39 -87.30 56.18
N LEU A 51 -23.18 -87.78 57.15
CA LEU A 51 -23.60 -87.02 58.33
C LEU A 51 -23.24 -87.76 59.63
N VAL A 52 -22.72 -87.04 60.63
CA VAL A 52 -22.53 -87.55 61.99
C VAL A 52 -23.48 -86.84 62.93
N LYS A 53 -24.44 -87.59 63.48
CA LYS A 53 -25.33 -87.10 64.53
C LYS A 53 -24.73 -87.37 65.90
N ILE A 54 -24.61 -86.35 66.73
CA ILE A 54 -23.99 -86.42 68.06
C ILE A 54 -25.04 -86.05 69.10
N ASN A 55 -25.33 -86.98 70.00
CA ASN A 55 -26.23 -86.77 71.13
C ASN A 55 -25.39 -86.54 72.39
N ILE A 56 -25.41 -85.32 72.93
CA ILE A 56 -24.64 -84.92 74.11
C ILE A 56 -25.51 -85.13 75.36
N ALA A 57 -25.00 -85.91 76.30
CA ALA A 57 -25.63 -86.24 77.57
C ALA A 57 -24.68 -85.96 78.75
N GLU A 58 -25.25 -85.67 79.92
CA GLU A 58 -24.57 -85.61 81.20
C GLU A 58 -25.18 -86.65 82.14
N ASP A 59 -24.35 -87.53 82.68
CA ASP A 59 -24.77 -88.64 83.54
C ASP A 59 -25.95 -89.47 82.96
N GLY A 60 -25.96 -89.66 81.63
CA GLY A 60 -26.98 -90.42 80.91
C GLY A 60 -28.30 -89.68 80.62
N GLN A 61 -28.42 -88.39 80.94
CA GLN A 61 -29.55 -87.53 80.58
C GLN A 61 -29.16 -86.54 79.47
N PRO A 62 -30.04 -86.22 78.50
CA PRO A 62 -29.75 -85.22 77.47
C PRO A 62 -29.30 -83.89 78.07
N LEU A 63 -28.16 -83.38 77.63
CA LEU A 63 -27.61 -82.12 78.13
C LEU A 63 -28.15 -80.96 77.30
N ALA A 64 -28.92 -80.09 77.94
CA ALA A 64 -29.39 -78.86 77.30
C ALA A 64 -28.21 -77.90 77.04
N LEU A 65 -28.04 -77.51 75.77
CA LEU A 65 -26.99 -76.59 75.34
C LEU A 65 -27.50 -75.15 75.43
N SER A 66 -26.86 -74.34 76.29
CA SER A 66 -27.18 -72.91 76.41
C SER A 66 -26.90 -72.14 75.12
N ASN A 67 -27.61 -71.02 74.91
CA ASN A 67 -27.32 -70.13 73.79
C ASN A 67 -25.87 -69.60 73.88
N GLY A 68 -25.14 -69.66 72.77
CA GLY A 68 -23.70 -69.36 72.73
C GLY A 68 -22.77 -70.54 73.01
N THR A 69 -23.30 -71.75 73.19
CA THR A 69 -22.48 -72.97 73.22
C THR A 69 -21.94 -73.30 71.82
N GLU A 70 -20.66 -73.66 71.73
CA GLU A 70 -20.04 -74.16 70.49
C GLU A 70 -19.67 -75.64 70.66
N VAL A 71 -19.97 -76.46 69.66
CA VAL A 71 -19.53 -77.86 69.61
C VAL A 71 -18.51 -78.02 68.50
N LEU A 72 -17.28 -78.38 68.88
CA LEU A 72 -16.13 -78.48 68.00
C LEU A 72 -15.76 -79.94 67.75
N ILE A 73 -15.49 -80.27 66.49
CA ILE A 73 -15.05 -81.59 66.05
C ILE A 73 -13.60 -81.48 65.57
N ASN A 74 -12.67 -82.03 66.34
CA ASN A 74 -11.28 -82.15 65.92
C ASN A 74 -11.07 -83.46 65.17
N VAL A 75 -10.58 -83.40 63.94
CA VAL A 75 -10.42 -84.53 63.04
C VAL A 75 -8.95 -84.83 62.78
N VAL A 76 -8.58 -86.10 62.90
CA VAL A 76 -7.22 -86.59 62.66
C VAL A 76 -7.27 -87.81 61.76
N LYS A 77 -6.65 -87.72 60.58
CA LYS A 77 -6.39 -88.87 59.69
C LYS A 77 -5.31 -89.75 60.35
N LEU A 78 -5.62 -91.00 60.66
CA LEU A 78 -4.67 -91.89 61.33
C LEU A 78 -3.61 -92.39 60.32
N GLY A 79 -2.37 -92.52 60.76
CA GLY A 79 -1.26 -92.95 59.90
C GLY A 79 -0.61 -91.83 59.07
N LEU A 80 -1.08 -90.58 59.20
CA LEU A 80 -0.43 -89.40 58.65
C LEU A 80 0.18 -88.54 59.79
N PRO A 81 1.16 -87.66 59.50
CA PRO A 81 1.72 -86.73 60.49
C PRO A 81 0.64 -85.87 61.18
N GLN A 82 0.98 -85.34 62.36
CA GLN A 82 0.04 -84.61 63.23
C GLN A 82 -0.68 -83.48 62.49
N GLN A 83 -2.01 -83.57 62.44
CA GLN A 83 -2.91 -82.60 61.83
C GLN A 83 -3.75 -81.92 62.92
N LYS A 84 -4.15 -80.67 62.68
CA LYS A 84 -5.12 -79.96 63.50
C LYS A 84 -6.24 -79.44 62.59
N LEU A 85 -7.26 -80.27 62.40
CA LEU A 85 -8.47 -79.89 61.66
C LEU A 85 -9.60 -79.78 62.67
N VAL A 86 -10.13 -78.58 62.87
CA VAL A 86 -11.23 -78.35 63.81
C VAL A 86 -12.39 -77.74 63.06
N TYR A 87 -13.55 -78.38 63.14
CA TYR A 87 -14.80 -77.96 62.50
C TYR A 87 -15.85 -77.65 63.56
N ASN A 88 -16.83 -76.82 63.21
CA ASN A 88 -18.04 -76.65 64.03
C ASN A 88 -19.06 -77.73 63.67
N ALA A 89 -19.75 -78.26 64.69
CA ALA A 89 -20.98 -79.01 64.51
C ALA A 89 -22.18 -78.06 64.62
N ASP A 90 -23.20 -78.29 63.81
CA ASP A 90 -24.45 -77.55 63.84
C ASP A 90 -25.34 -78.06 64.97
N ILE A 91 -25.81 -77.16 65.84
CA ILE A 91 -26.75 -77.52 66.91
C ILE A 91 -28.16 -77.60 66.31
N VAL A 92 -28.74 -78.81 66.32
CA VAL A 92 -30.03 -79.11 65.70
C VAL A 92 -31.16 -79.03 66.72
N ASP A 93 -30.96 -79.59 67.91
CA ASP A 93 -31.89 -79.48 69.03
C ASP A 93 -31.10 -79.21 70.30
N ALA A 94 -30.99 -77.92 70.63
CA ALA A 94 -30.26 -77.46 71.81
C ALA A 94 -30.87 -78.00 73.12
N THR A 95 -32.19 -78.23 73.16
CA THR A 95 -32.85 -78.72 74.39
C THR A 95 -32.54 -80.17 74.70
N LYS A 96 -32.21 -80.96 73.67
CA LYS A 96 -31.86 -82.39 73.77
C LYS A 96 -30.37 -82.67 73.54
N GLY A 97 -29.56 -81.64 73.37
CA GLY A 97 -28.13 -81.80 73.13
C GLY A 97 -27.79 -82.48 71.81
N ILE A 98 -28.62 -82.32 70.76
CA ILE A 98 -28.40 -82.96 69.46
C ILE A 98 -27.67 -82.00 68.53
N THR A 99 -26.54 -82.45 68.00
CA THR A 99 -25.78 -81.74 66.97
C THR A 99 -25.50 -82.62 65.76
N HIS A 100 -25.29 -82.00 64.61
CA HIS A 100 -24.90 -82.65 63.37
C HIS A 100 -23.54 -82.13 62.92
N TRP A 101 -22.75 -83.00 62.30
CA TRP A 101 -21.50 -82.64 61.65
C TRP A 101 -21.41 -83.34 60.31
N ASP A 102 -21.34 -82.57 59.24
CA ASP A 102 -21.10 -83.09 57.89
C ASP A 102 -19.65 -83.54 57.75
N ILE A 103 -19.45 -84.67 57.07
CA ILE A 103 -18.10 -85.12 56.69
C ILE A 103 -17.51 -84.10 55.71
N PRO A 104 -16.39 -83.42 56.05
CA PRO A 104 -15.85 -82.36 55.22
C PRO A 104 -15.22 -82.94 53.96
N GLU A 105 -15.35 -82.21 52.85
CA GLU A 105 -14.75 -82.57 51.55
C GLU A 105 -13.25 -82.85 51.66
N TYR A 106 -12.54 -82.23 52.61
CA TYR A 106 -11.13 -82.52 52.89
C TYR A 106 -10.82 -83.99 53.25
N LEU A 107 -11.82 -84.77 53.66
CA LEU A 107 -11.68 -86.20 53.92
C LEU A 107 -11.94 -87.08 52.70
N THR A 108 -12.61 -86.60 51.64
CA THR A 108 -13.06 -87.44 50.51
C THR A 108 -11.90 -88.10 49.77
N GLY A 109 -10.75 -87.43 49.63
CA GLY A 109 -9.54 -88.02 49.02
C GLY A 109 -8.70 -88.93 49.92
N TYR A 110 -9.10 -89.18 51.17
CA TYR A 110 -8.33 -90.00 52.11
C TYR A 110 -8.92 -91.40 52.25
N LYS A 111 -8.10 -92.45 52.07
CA LYS A 111 -8.47 -93.85 52.34
C LYS A 111 -7.86 -94.30 53.66
N GLY A 112 -8.68 -94.60 54.66
CA GLY A 112 -8.19 -95.10 55.96
C GLY A 112 -9.04 -94.70 57.16
N LYS A 113 -8.52 -94.97 58.37
CA LYS A 113 -9.20 -94.66 59.64
C LYS A 113 -9.05 -93.18 59.99
N VAL A 114 -10.15 -92.54 60.37
CA VAL A 114 -10.21 -91.17 60.90
C VAL A 114 -10.62 -91.23 62.37
N ARG A 115 -9.93 -90.44 63.22
CA ARG A 115 -10.32 -90.19 64.61
C ARG A 115 -10.90 -88.79 64.72
N ALA A 116 -12.11 -88.68 65.25
CA ALA A 116 -12.77 -87.41 65.53
C ALA A 116 -12.98 -87.25 67.05
N GLY A 117 -12.66 -86.07 67.57
CA GLY A 117 -12.84 -85.70 68.98
C GLY A 117 -13.88 -84.62 69.14
N VAL A 118 -14.76 -84.76 70.12
CA VAL A 118 -15.84 -83.81 70.42
C VAL A 118 -15.41 -82.92 71.59
N PHE A 119 -15.48 -81.62 71.40
CA PHE A 119 -15.19 -80.60 72.41
C PHE A 119 -16.34 -79.61 72.48
N ILE A 120 -16.66 -79.12 73.67
CA ILE A 120 -17.79 -78.21 73.88
C ILE A 120 -17.27 -76.98 74.62
N ASN A 121 -17.50 -75.80 74.05
CA ASN A 121 -17.26 -74.52 74.72
C ASN A 121 -18.59 -73.98 75.21
N LEU A 122 -18.70 -73.75 76.52
CA LEU A 122 -19.88 -73.12 77.12
C LEU A 122 -19.68 -71.59 77.22
N PRO A 123 -20.77 -70.80 77.15
CA PRO A 123 -20.70 -69.34 77.14
C PRO A 123 -20.14 -68.74 78.44
N ASN A 124 -20.14 -69.49 79.55
CA ASN A 124 -19.52 -69.11 80.82
C ASN A 124 -17.99 -69.30 80.85
N GLY A 125 -17.37 -69.67 79.72
CA GLY A 125 -15.93 -69.89 79.59
C GLY A 125 -15.47 -71.31 79.92
N GLN A 126 -16.36 -72.20 80.38
CA GLN A 126 -16.02 -73.60 80.60
C GLN A 126 -15.79 -74.33 79.28
N ARG A 127 -14.82 -75.25 79.28
CA ARG A 127 -14.50 -76.11 78.13
C ARG A 127 -14.57 -77.56 78.55
N LEU A 128 -15.36 -78.35 77.83
CA LEU A 128 -15.57 -79.77 78.08
C LEU A 128 -14.97 -80.58 76.94
N HIS A 129 -14.42 -81.73 77.30
CA HIS A 129 -13.94 -82.72 76.36
C HIS A 129 -14.90 -83.91 76.37
N GLY A 130 -15.67 -84.08 75.29
CA GLY A 130 -16.73 -85.08 75.13
C GLY A 130 -16.23 -86.46 74.68
N GLY A 131 -14.94 -86.61 74.40
CA GLY A 131 -14.33 -87.88 74.02
C GLY A 131 -14.05 -88.01 72.52
N TYR A 132 -13.73 -89.23 72.07
CA TYR A 132 -13.31 -89.49 70.69
C TYR A 132 -13.98 -90.73 70.11
N PHE A 133 -14.28 -90.66 68.82
CA PHE A 133 -14.76 -91.78 68.04
C PHE A 133 -13.90 -91.97 66.78
N LYS A 134 -13.99 -93.16 66.19
CA LYS A 134 -13.29 -93.49 64.94
C LYS A 134 -14.27 -94.00 63.88
N PHE A 135 -14.01 -93.64 62.63
CA PHE A 135 -14.72 -94.12 61.45
C PHE A 135 -13.72 -94.34 60.29
N ASN A 136 -14.15 -94.95 59.20
CA ASN A 136 -13.33 -95.20 58.01
C ASN A 136 -13.74 -94.27 56.86
N MET A 137 -12.77 -93.90 56.04
CA MET A 137 -12.97 -93.30 54.72
C MET A 137 -12.53 -94.29 53.63
N GLY A 138 -13.36 -94.49 52.61
CA GLY A 138 -13.08 -95.22 51.39
C GLY A 138 -13.04 -94.30 50.16
N ILE A 139 -12.45 -94.78 49.06
CA ILE A 139 -12.50 -94.10 47.76
C ILE A 139 -13.50 -94.89 46.90
N SER A 140 -14.49 -94.20 46.33
CA SER A 140 -15.47 -94.76 45.39
C SER A 140 -14.80 -95.12 44.07
N GLU A 141 -15.30 -96.13 43.35
CA GLU A 141 -14.73 -96.56 42.07
C GLU A 141 -14.69 -95.45 41.02
N ILE A 142 -15.65 -94.53 41.03
CA ILE A 142 -15.66 -93.34 40.15
C ILE A 142 -14.46 -92.41 40.39
N ASP A 143 -13.90 -92.42 41.59
CA ASP A 143 -12.77 -91.58 42.00
C ASP A 143 -11.46 -92.38 42.11
N THR A 144 -11.49 -93.69 41.87
CA THR A 144 -10.26 -94.46 41.66
C THR A 144 -9.72 -94.15 40.27
N ASN A 145 -8.41 -93.95 40.14
CA ASN A 145 -7.75 -93.87 38.83
C ASN A 145 -7.97 -95.20 38.09
N LEU A 146 -9.05 -95.27 37.31
CA LEU A 146 -9.23 -96.22 36.23
C LEU A 146 -8.25 -95.79 35.14
N GLU A 147 -7.53 -96.74 34.52
CA GLU A 147 -6.70 -96.45 33.35
C GLU A 147 -7.57 -95.73 32.29
N GLU A 148 -7.04 -94.64 31.73
CA GLU A 148 -7.71 -93.86 30.69
C GLU A 148 -8.16 -94.78 29.54
N LEU A 149 -9.43 -94.70 29.16
CA LEU A 149 -9.86 -95.18 27.84
C LEU A 149 -9.22 -94.24 26.80
N GLU A 150 -8.40 -94.77 25.89
CA GLU A 150 -7.65 -94.00 24.87
C GLU A 150 -8.52 -93.21 23.86
N GLU A 151 -9.84 -93.18 24.00
CA GLU A 151 -10.75 -92.47 23.09
C GLU A 151 -11.81 -91.67 23.84
N ASP A 152 -11.44 -90.47 24.31
CA ASP A 152 -12.38 -89.43 24.71
C ASP A 152 -13.07 -88.84 23.46
N TYR A 153 -14.05 -89.56 22.91
CA TYR A 153 -14.96 -89.03 21.90
C TYR A 153 -16.01 -88.14 22.60
N TRP A 154 -15.83 -86.82 22.52
CA TRP A 154 -16.86 -85.87 22.98
C TRP A 154 -18.06 -85.95 22.04
N GLN A 155 -19.15 -86.56 22.52
CA GLN A 155 -20.34 -86.88 21.73
C GLN A 155 -21.05 -85.67 21.10
N ALA A 156 -20.72 -84.44 21.51
CA ALA A 156 -21.28 -83.20 20.95
C ALA A 156 -20.34 -82.48 19.96
N TRP A 157 -19.22 -83.10 19.56
CA TRP A 157 -18.27 -82.50 18.61
C TRP A 157 -18.90 -82.25 17.23
N ASP A 158 -19.70 -83.18 16.73
CA ASP A 158 -20.36 -83.04 15.43
C ASP A 158 -21.40 -81.90 15.41
N GLU A 159 -22.07 -81.66 16.56
CA GLU A 159 -23.01 -80.55 16.73
C GLU A 159 -22.25 -79.20 16.75
N PHE A 160 -21.18 -79.11 17.54
CA PHE A 160 -20.31 -77.92 17.57
C PHE A 160 -19.73 -77.60 16.18
N GLN A 161 -19.24 -78.61 15.45
CA GLN A 161 -18.68 -78.39 14.12
C GLN A 161 -19.75 -77.93 13.13
N SER A 162 -20.95 -78.51 13.18
CA SER A 162 -22.07 -78.11 12.31
C SER A 162 -22.52 -76.67 12.58
N GLU A 163 -22.60 -76.26 13.85
CA GLU A 163 -22.92 -74.88 14.23
C GLU A 163 -21.83 -73.90 13.74
N ALA A 164 -20.56 -74.23 13.94
CA ALA A 164 -19.45 -73.39 13.49
C ALA A 164 -19.41 -73.24 11.96
N GLU A 165 -19.68 -74.30 11.21
CA GLU A 165 -19.76 -74.25 9.74
C GLU A 165 -20.94 -73.40 9.26
N ALA A 166 -22.10 -73.50 9.93
CA ALA A 166 -23.27 -72.67 9.63
C ALA A 166 -22.99 -71.18 9.90
N GLU A 167 -22.44 -70.85 11.08
CA GLU A 167 -22.05 -69.47 11.43
C GLU A 167 -21.02 -68.90 10.44
N TRP A 168 -20.03 -69.70 10.03
CA TRP A 168 -19.04 -69.31 9.03
C TRP A 168 -19.67 -69.04 7.66
N SER A 169 -20.61 -69.89 7.25
CA SER A 169 -21.34 -69.76 5.98
C SER A 169 -22.18 -68.47 5.95
N ASP A 170 -22.91 -68.21 7.03
CA ASP A 170 -23.72 -67.00 7.20
C ASP A 170 -22.83 -65.75 7.21
N TRP A 171 -21.72 -65.77 7.96
CA TRP A 171 -20.77 -64.66 7.99
C TRP A 171 -20.19 -64.38 6.60
N LYS A 172 -19.84 -65.44 5.85
CA LYS A 172 -19.31 -65.32 4.49
C LYS A 172 -20.34 -64.72 3.54
N ALA A 173 -21.60 -65.17 3.59
CA ALA A 173 -22.68 -64.61 2.77
C ALA A 173 -22.91 -63.13 3.06
N ILE A 174 -23.00 -62.74 4.35
CA ILE A 174 -23.16 -61.34 4.76
C ILE A 174 -21.99 -60.48 4.27
N ARG A 175 -20.76 -60.99 4.39
CA ARG A 175 -19.57 -60.27 3.94
C ARG A 175 -19.58 -60.05 2.43
N ASP A 176 -19.89 -61.09 1.66
CA ASP A 176 -19.87 -61.03 0.19
C ASP A 176 -21.01 -60.10 -0.33
N ASP A 177 -22.21 -60.15 0.25
CA ASP A 177 -23.32 -59.22 -0.05
C ASP A 177 -22.95 -57.76 0.27
N ASN A 178 -22.30 -57.52 1.41
CA ASN A 178 -21.88 -56.17 1.81
C ASN A 178 -20.77 -55.63 0.89
N TRP A 179 -19.86 -56.49 0.45
CA TRP A 179 -18.85 -56.13 -0.53
C TRP A 179 -19.48 -55.76 -1.88
N GLU A 180 -20.39 -56.58 -2.41
CA GLU A 180 -21.08 -56.30 -3.67
C GLU A 180 -21.87 -54.98 -3.63
N LYS A 181 -22.52 -54.70 -2.49
CA LYS A 181 -23.21 -53.43 -2.28
C LYS A 181 -22.24 -52.25 -2.26
N GLN A 182 -21.13 -52.35 -1.55
CA GLN A 182 -20.12 -51.29 -1.50
C GLN A 182 -19.49 -51.03 -2.88
N GLU A 183 -19.26 -52.08 -3.67
CA GLU A 183 -18.72 -51.95 -5.02
C GLU A 183 -19.72 -51.21 -5.94
N LYS A 184 -21.01 -51.55 -5.87
CA LYS A 184 -22.08 -50.83 -6.59
C LYS A 184 -22.20 -49.37 -6.15
N ASP A 185 -22.25 -49.11 -4.85
CA ASP A 185 -22.35 -47.75 -4.30
C ASP A 185 -21.14 -46.90 -4.73
N TYR A 186 -19.94 -47.49 -4.75
CA TYR A 186 -18.73 -46.82 -5.22
C TYR A 186 -18.76 -46.51 -6.72
N ASP A 187 -19.22 -47.46 -7.55
CA ASP A 187 -19.35 -47.26 -9.00
C ASP A 187 -20.38 -46.18 -9.35
N GLU A 188 -21.51 -46.15 -8.64
CA GLU A 188 -22.51 -45.09 -8.79
C GLU A 188 -21.96 -43.73 -8.37
N TRP A 189 -21.30 -43.67 -7.22
CA TRP A 189 -20.64 -42.45 -6.76
C TRP A 189 -19.61 -41.95 -7.77
N LYS A 190 -18.78 -42.84 -8.32
CA LYS A 190 -17.76 -42.49 -9.31
C LYS A 190 -18.38 -41.93 -10.59
N LYS A 191 -19.44 -42.55 -11.11
CA LYS A 191 -20.17 -42.03 -12.29
C LYS A 191 -20.78 -40.65 -12.02
N ASP A 192 -21.37 -40.45 -10.85
CA ASP A 192 -21.91 -39.15 -10.44
C ASP A 192 -20.80 -38.07 -10.37
N GLN A 193 -19.61 -38.40 -9.87
CA GLN A 193 -18.47 -37.48 -9.89
C GLN A 193 -18.01 -37.15 -11.31
N GLU A 194 -17.89 -38.14 -12.19
CA GLU A 194 -17.52 -37.95 -13.59
C GLU A 194 -18.54 -37.08 -14.34
N GLU A 195 -19.84 -37.29 -14.11
CA GLU A 195 -20.91 -36.48 -14.69
C GLU A 195 -20.86 -35.02 -14.19
N LYS A 196 -20.68 -34.81 -12.88
CA LYS A 196 -20.51 -33.48 -12.29
C LYS A 196 -19.31 -32.74 -12.86
N GLN A 197 -18.18 -33.44 -13.04
CA GLN A 197 -16.99 -32.86 -13.65
C GLN A 197 -17.25 -32.47 -15.11
N ASN A 198 -17.85 -33.37 -15.91
CA ASN A 198 -18.18 -33.08 -17.31
C ASN A 198 -19.14 -31.89 -17.44
N ASN A 199 -20.16 -31.82 -16.59
CA ASN A 199 -21.11 -30.70 -16.58
C ASN A 199 -20.42 -29.38 -16.23
N PHE A 200 -19.54 -29.38 -15.23
CA PHE A 200 -18.75 -28.21 -14.86
C PHE A 200 -17.85 -27.74 -16.01
N GLU A 201 -17.13 -28.66 -16.67
CA GLU A 201 -16.25 -28.34 -17.80
C GLU A 201 -17.04 -27.77 -18.99
N ASN A 202 -18.20 -28.36 -19.30
CA ASN A 202 -19.09 -27.87 -20.37
C ASN A 202 -19.66 -26.48 -20.07
N ASP A 203 -20.16 -26.27 -18.85
CA ASP A 203 -20.69 -24.97 -18.44
C ASP A 203 -19.59 -23.90 -18.45
N TYR A 204 -18.40 -24.23 -17.95
CA TYR A 204 -17.25 -23.34 -17.98
C TYR A 204 -16.87 -22.96 -19.41
N ALA A 205 -16.79 -23.93 -20.33
CA ALA A 205 -16.49 -23.67 -21.74
C ALA A 205 -17.53 -22.76 -22.39
N LYS A 206 -18.83 -23.02 -22.15
CA LYS A 206 -19.93 -22.21 -22.66
C LYS A 206 -19.90 -20.78 -22.13
N HIS A 207 -19.64 -20.61 -20.83
CA HIS A 207 -19.48 -19.30 -20.22
C HIS A 207 -18.30 -18.53 -20.80
N TRP A 208 -17.16 -19.20 -21.00
CA TRP A 208 -15.97 -18.62 -21.59
C TRP A 208 -16.20 -18.16 -23.04
N ASP A 209 -16.87 -18.98 -23.86
CA ASP A 209 -17.22 -18.63 -25.23
C ASP A 209 -18.19 -17.45 -25.31
N ASN A 210 -19.19 -17.40 -24.43
CA ASN A 210 -20.09 -16.26 -24.33
C ASN A 210 -19.33 -14.98 -23.93
N TRP A 211 -18.47 -15.06 -22.91
CA TRP A 211 -17.65 -13.94 -22.50
C TRP A 211 -16.74 -13.41 -23.64
N LYS A 212 -16.04 -14.31 -24.35
CA LYS A 212 -15.22 -13.94 -25.52
C LYS A 212 -16.05 -13.25 -26.59
N THR A 213 -17.27 -13.75 -26.85
CA THR A 213 -18.19 -13.14 -27.82
C THR A 213 -18.60 -11.73 -27.40
N GLN A 214 -18.92 -11.53 -26.12
CA GLN A 214 -19.24 -10.20 -25.59
C GLN A 214 -18.07 -9.22 -25.73
N GLN A 215 -16.83 -9.65 -25.46
CA GLN A 215 -15.64 -8.80 -25.64
C GLN A 215 -15.45 -8.39 -27.10
N ARG A 216 -15.59 -9.34 -28.04
CA ARG A 216 -15.51 -9.05 -29.48
C ARG A 216 -16.58 -8.05 -29.93
N ASN A 217 -17.82 -8.22 -29.49
CA ASN A 217 -18.90 -7.30 -29.85
C ASN A 217 -18.61 -5.88 -29.34
N LYS A 218 -18.17 -5.74 -28.08
CA LYS A 218 -17.78 -4.44 -27.52
C LYS A 218 -16.61 -3.80 -28.28
N GLN A 219 -15.63 -4.60 -28.68
CA GLN A 219 -14.51 -4.12 -29.49
C GLN A 219 -15.01 -3.62 -30.86
N SER A 220 -15.86 -4.39 -31.54
CA SER A 220 -16.40 -4.00 -32.84
C SER A 220 -17.30 -2.75 -32.77
N GLU A 221 -18.09 -2.60 -31.71
CA GLU A 221 -18.87 -1.38 -31.44
C GLU A 221 -17.94 -0.18 -31.27
N PHE A 222 -16.89 -0.32 -30.46
CA PHE A 222 -15.91 0.74 -30.25
C PHE A 222 -15.18 1.13 -31.55
N GLU A 223 -14.74 0.15 -32.34
CA GLU A 223 -14.07 0.39 -33.63
C GLU A 223 -14.98 1.18 -34.59
N LYS A 224 -16.26 0.81 -34.66
CA LYS A 224 -17.25 1.51 -35.48
C LYS A 224 -17.48 2.95 -35.00
N ASP A 225 -17.59 3.16 -33.70
CA ASP A 225 -17.75 4.49 -33.11
C ASP A 225 -16.51 5.35 -33.36
N TYR A 226 -15.32 4.76 -33.23
CA TYR A 226 -14.05 5.42 -33.51
C TYR A 226 -13.94 5.84 -34.98
N ASP A 227 -14.26 4.95 -35.93
CA ASP A 227 -14.23 5.27 -37.35
C ASP A 227 -15.22 6.38 -37.70
N THR A 228 -16.43 6.34 -37.13
CA THR A 228 -17.44 7.39 -37.29
C THR A 228 -16.95 8.74 -36.76
N TRP A 229 -16.37 8.74 -35.56
CA TRP A 229 -15.78 9.93 -34.96
C TRP A 229 -14.63 10.47 -35.82
N LYS A 230 -13.74 9.59 -36.30
CA LYS A 230 -12.59 9.95 -37.13
C LYS A 230 -13.03 10.60 -38.43
N SER A 231 -13.95 9.98 -39.18
CA SER A 231 -14.50 10.57 -40.40
C SER A 231 -15.18 11.92 -40.16
N THR A 232 -15.83 12.09 -39.00
CA THR A 232 -16.41 13.38 -38.62
C THR A 232 -15.34 14.45 -38.39
N GLN A 233 -14.21 14.11 -37.74
CA GLN A 233 -13.11 15.06 -37.55
C GLN A 233 -12.42 15.40 -38.87
N GLU A 234 -12.17 14.42 -39.73
CA GLU A 234 -11.58 14.61 -41.06
C GLU A 234 -12.48 15.53 -41.92
N GLY A 235 -13.80 15.35 -41.86
CA GLY A 235 -14.76 16.23 -42.52
C GLY A 235 -14.68 17.67 -42.01
N LYS A 236 -14.66 17.87 -40.68
CA LYS A 236 -14.50 19.20 -40.07
C LYS A 236 -13.18 19.88 -40.44
N GLN A 237 -12.09 19.11 -40.45
CA GLN A 237 -10.78 19.62 -40.86
C GLN A 237 -10.79 20.05 -42.32
N THR A 238 -11.35 19.23 -43.21
CA THR A 238 -11.49 19.56 -44.63
C THR A 238 -12.30 20.85 -44.83
N THR A 239 -13.42 21.01 -44.12
CA THR A 239 -14.21 22.25 -44.16
C THR A 239 -13.40 23.45 -43.72
N PHE A 240 -12.67 23.35 -42.59
CA PHE A 240 -11.82 24.43 -42.11
C PHE A 240 -10.72 24.80 -43.11
N GLU A 241 -10.05 23.81 -43.71
CA GLU A 241 -9.00 24.05 -44.69
C GLU A 241 -9.53 24.77 -45.93
N ASN A 242 -10.72 24.39 -46.41
CA ASN A 242 -11.40 25.08 -47.50
C ASN A 242 -11.77 26.52 -47.12
N ASP A 243 -12.43 26.72 -45.98
CA ASP A 243 -12.83 28.04 -45.48
C ASP A 243 -11.60 28.97 -45.30
N PHE A 244 -10.49 28.42 -44.80
CA PHE A 244 -9.24 29.16 -44.63
C PHE A 244 -8.61 29.52 -45.97
N SER A 245 -8.62 28.61 -46.95
CA SER A 245 -8.14 28.88 -48.31
C SER A 245 -8.96 29.98 -48.98
N ASP A 246 -10.29 29.91 -48.90
CA ASP A 246 -11.20 30.92 -49.46
C ASP A 246 -10.99 32.28 -48.80
N TRP A 247 -10.84 32.30 -47.46
CA TRP A 247 -10.50 33.50 -46.72
C TRP A 247 -9.17 34.08 -47.20
N LYS A 248 -8.14 33.25 -47.38
CA LYS A 248 -6.81 33.67 -47.81
C LYS A 248 -6.86 34.29 -49.21
N THR A 249 -7.49 33.62 -50.18
CA THR A 249 -7.69 34.17 -51.53
C THR A 249 -8.45 35.50 -51.49
N THR A 250 -9.46 35.61 -50.63
CA THR A 250 -10.19 36.88 -50.44
C THR A 250 -9.29 37.99 -49.91
N GLN A 251 -8.38 37.71 -48.97
CA GLN A 251 -7.44 38.70 -48.47
C GLN A 251 -6.41 39.10 -49.53
N GLU A 252 -5.88 38.14 -50.28
CA GLU A 252 -4.93 38.39 -51.37
C GLU A 252 -5.54 39.29 -52.44
N ASN A 253 -6.79 39.04 -52.84
CA ASN A 253 -7.50 39.91 -53.80
C ASN A 253 -7.71 41.32 -53.24
N LYS A 254 -8.14 41.45 -51.97
CA LYS A 254 -8.29 42.77 -51.34
C LYS A 254 -6.98 43.54 -51.25
N GLN A 255 -5.88 42.84 -50.97
CA GLN A 255 -4.55 43.44 -50.96
C GLN A 255 -4.15 43.89 -52.37
N TYR A 256 -4.34 43.05 -53.38
CA TYR A 256 -4.07 43.39 -54.77
C TYR A 256 -4.88 44.62 -55.24
N ASP A 257 -6.17 44.66 -54.92
CA ASP A 257 -7.05 45.80 -55.26
C ASP A 257 -6.58 47.09 -54.57
N PHE A 258 -6.18 47.00 -53.29
CA PHE A 258 -5.63 48.13 -52.56
C PHE A 258 -4.31 48.64 -53.15
N GLU A 259 -3.38 47.74 -53.46
CA GLU A 259 -2.08 48.06 -54.06
C GLU A 259 -2.26 48.67 -55.46
N THR A 260 -3.14 48.09 -56.28
CA THR A 260 -3.46 48.58 -57.63
C THR A 260 -4.03 49.98 -57.58
N ASN A 261 -5.08 50.20 -56.77
CA ASN A 261 -5.70 51.52 -56.62
C ASN A 261 -4.72 52.56 -56.06
N THR A 262 -3.89 52.18 -55.08
CA THR A 262 -2.85 53.08 -54.54
C THR A 262 -1.83 53.48 -55.61
N ASN A 263 -1.39 52.53 -56.44
CA ASN A 263 -0.48 52.80 -57.53
C ASN A 263 -1.11 53.70 -58.60
N GLU A 264 -2.37 53.44 -58.99
CA GLU A 264 -3.12 54.31 -59.91
C GLU A 264 -3.24 55.74 -59.36
N ILE A 265 -3.54 55.90 -58.07
CA ILE A 265 -3.57 57.21 -57.40
C ILE A 265 -2.19 57.89 -57.45
N HIS A 266 -1.11 57.17 -57.13
CA HIS A 266 0.25 57.71 -57.20
C HIS A 266 0.64 58.13 -58.62
N GLU A 267 0.32 57.33 -59.64
CA GLU A 267 0.57 57.68 -61.03
C GLU A 267 -0.18 58.95 -61.44
N ASN A 268 -1.45 59.08 -61.04
CA ASN A 268 -2.21 60.30 -61.29
C ASN A 268 -1.63 61.52 -60.56
N ILE A 269 -1.22 61.39 -59.30
CA ILE A 269 -0.55 62.48 -58.55
C ILE A 269 0.75 62.89 -59.23
N ASN A 270 1.57 61.93 -59.66
CA ASN A 270 2.82 62.23 -60.36
C ASN A 270 2.57 62.99 -61.67
N LYS A 271 1.55 62.58 -62.43
CA LYS A 271 1.14 63.30 -63.64
C LYS A 271 0.67 64.72 -63.33
N ASP A 272 -0.12 64.92 -62.28
CA ASP A 272 -0.55 66.25 -61.86
C ASP A 272 0.65 67.12 -61.43
N ILE A 273 1.66 66.54 -60.77
CA ILE A 273 2.92 67.22 -60.43
C ILE A 273 3.66 67.65 -61.70
N ASP A 274 3.83 66.75 -62.67
CA ASP A 274 4.50 67.05 -63.95
C ASP A 274 3.79 68.19 -64.70
N ASP A 275 2.44 68.15 -64.77
CA ASP A 275 1.63 69.20 -65.39
C ASP A 275 1.77 70.55 -64.64
N ILE A 276 1.86 70.52 -63.30
CA ILE A 276 2.10 71.72 -62.49
C ILE A 276 3.51 72.27 -62.75
N GLU A 277 4.54 71.42 -62.79
CA GLU A 277 5.92 71.83 -63.08
C GLU A 277 6.03 72.51 -64.45
N GLN A 278 5.38 71.94 -65.47
CA GLN A 278 5.33 72.56 -66.80
C GLN A 278 4.72 73.97 -66.73
N ARG A 279 3.57 74.13 -66.07
CA ARG A 279 2.91 75.44 -65.92
C ARG A 279 3.77 76.45 -65.14
N VAL A 280 4.50 75.99 -64.13
CA VAL A 280 5.45 76.83 -63.37
C VAL A 280 6.57 77.31 -64.29
N ASN A 281 7.13 76.42 -65.12
CA ASN A 281 8.17 76.79 -66.08
C ASN A 281 7.66 77.80 -67.12
N GLU A 282 6.49 77.58 -67.72
CA GLU A 282 5.85 78.52 -68.64
C GLU A 282 5.59 79.90 -67.99
N THR A 283 5.20 79.90 -66.71
CA THR A 283 5.00 81.14 -65.94
C THR A 283 6.33 81.85 -65.68
N ASN A 284 7.38 81.11 -65.35
CA ASN A 284 8.72 81.66 -65.15
C ASN A 284 9.27 82.28 -66.44
N GLU A 285 9.12 81.61 -67.58
CA GLU A 285 9.49 82.17 -68.90
C GLU A 285 8.73 83.46 -69.18
N SER A 286 7.41 83.48 -68.92
CA SER A 286 6.59 84.69 -69.07
C SER A 286 7.04 85.83 -68.14
N LEU A 287 7.50 85.51 -66.92
CA LEU A 287 8.07 86.49 -65.99
C LEU A 287 9.42 87.01 -66.46
N GLU A 288 10.29 86.17 -67.02
CA GLU A 288 11.57 86.58 -67.61
C GLU A 288 11.36 87.51 -68.82
N ASP A 289 10.37 87.22 -69.67
CA ASP A 289 9.97 88.10 -70.78
C ASP A 289 9.44 89.44 -70.27
N LEU A 290 8.64 89.44 -69.21
CA LEU A 290 8.13 90.66 -68.58
C LEU A 290 9.25 91.48 -67.92
N ASP A 291 10.21 90.82 -67.27
CA ASP A 291 11.39 91.47 -66.70
C ASP A 291 12.29 92.06 -67.79
N THR A 292 12.47 91.35 -68.91
CA THR A 292 13.19 91.86 -70.10
C THR A 292 12.48 93.08 -70.71
N TYR A 293 11.16 93.05 -70.83
CA TYR A 293 10.35 94.18 -71.27
C TYR A 293 10.45 95.38 -70.31
N ASN A 294 10.39 95.13 -69.00
CA ASN A 294 10.55 96.17 -67.98
C ASN A 294 11.96 96.76 -68.00
N ARG A 295 13.02 95.95 -68.18
CA ARG A 295 14.39 96.43 -68.40
C ARG A 295 14.48 97.33 -69.63
N GLN A 296 13.86 96.96 -70.76
CA GLN A 296 13.83 97.82 -71.95
C GLN A 296 13.07 99.13 -71.71
N GLN A 297 11.94 99.11 -70.98
CA GLN A 297 11.20 100.33 -70.60
C GLN A 297 11.95 101.23 -69.61
N ILE A 298 12.71 100.63 -68.70
CA ILE A 298 13.57 101.33 -67.72
C ILE A 298 14.82 101.91 -68.40
N ASP A 299 15.45 101.18 -69.31
CA ASP A 299 16.58 101.67 -70.12
C ASP A 299 16.16 102.84 -71.02
N THR A 300 14.92 102.82 -71.55
CA THR A 300 14.39 103.96 -72.33
C THR A 300 14.04 105.18 -71.44
N LYS A 301 13.92 105.02 -70.12
CA LYS A 301 13.64 106.10 -69.15
C LYS A 301 14.86 106.56 -68.35
N LEU A 302 15.98 105.84 -68.39
CA LEU A 302 17.21 106.14 -67.65
C LEU A 302 18.31 106.80 -68.49
N ASP A 303 18.11 107.02 -69.79
CA ASP A 303 19.02 107.84 -70.61
C ASP A 303 18.99 109.35 -70.26
N ASP A 304 18.14 109.77 -69.32
CA ASP A 304 18.11 111.12 -68.77
C ASP A 304 18.01 111.10 -67.23
N LYS A 305 19.08 110.67 -66.52
CA LYS A 305 19.58 111.27 -65.27
C LYS A 305 20.65 110.44 -64.53
N ALA A 306 21.67 111.18 -64.08
CA ALA A 306 22.65 110.88 -63.00
C ALA A 306 23.75 109.87 -63.39
N ASN A 307 24.97 110.29 -63.78
CA ASN A 307 25.98 111.09 -63.05
C ASN A 307 26.38 110.53 -61.67
N GLU A 308 27.49 109.77 -61.70
CA GLU A 308 28.61 109.60 -60.76
C GLU A 308 28.49 109.86 -59.25
N SER A 309 29.26 109.03 -58.53
CA SER A 309 29.80 109.18 -57.17
C SER A 309 28.94 108.65 -56.01
N SER A 310 29.36 107.51 -55.42
CA SER A 310 29.32 107.16 -53.98
C SER A 310 29.58 105.66 -53.74
N ILE A 311 30.78 105.15 -54.06
CA ILE A 311 31.24 103.82 -53.60
C ILE A 311 32.53 103.92 -52.76
N GLU A 312 33.16 105.10 -52.67
CA GLU A 312 34.37 105.33 -51.87
C GLU A 312 34.10 105.85 -50.43
N GLU A 313 32.84 106.05 -50.03
CA GLU A 313 32.48 106.47 -48.64
C GLU A 313 32.07 105.30 -47.71
N ILE A 314 31.86 104.08 -48.23
CA ILE A 314 31.53 102.92 -47.38
C ILE A 314 32.78 102.23 -46.81
N LYS A 315 33.97 102.46 -47.39
CA LYS A 315 35.23 101.85 -46.92
C LYS A 315 35.78 102.44 -45.62
N ASN A 316 35.28 103.58 -45.14
CA ASN A 316 35.78 104.25 -43.91
C ASN A 316 34.82 104.19 -42.70
N ALA A 317 33.71 103.45 -42.78
CA ALA A 317 32.76 103.27 -41.67
C ALA A 317 32.77 101.85 -41.05
N VAL A 318 33.66 100.98 -41.52
CA VAL A 318 33.75 99.57 -41.12
C VAL A 318 35.10 99.30 -40.46
N GLU A 319 35.09 99.02 -39.17
CA GLU A 319 36.28 98.60 -38.42
C GLU A 319 36.29 97.06 -38.35
N HIS A 320 37.36 96.41 -38.77
CA HIS A 320 37.52 94.95 -38.69
C HIS A 320 38.81 94.58 -37.94
N GLY A 321 38.79 93.46 -37.24
CA GLY A 321 39.96 92.95 -36.54
C GLY A 321 39.81 91.51 -36.05
N PHE A 322 40.93 90.85 -35.80
CA PHE A 322 40.97 89.49 -35.23
C PHE A 322 41.01 89.54 -33.70
N ILE A 323 40.34 88.59 -33.06
CA ILE A 323 40.28 88.46 -31.60
C ILE A 323 41.28 87.40 -31.14
N THR A 324 42.09 87.74 -30.13
CA THR A 324 43.02 86.80 -29.50
C THR A 324 42.28 85.84 -28.56
N LEU A 325 42.46 84.54 -28.79
CA LEU A 325 41.86 83.47 -27.99
C LEU A 325 42.60 83.24 -26.67
N GLU A 326 41.87 82.80 -25.64
CA GLU A 326 42.42 82.38 -24.35
C GLU A 326 43.18 81.04 -24.46
N LYS A 327 44.08 80.74 -23.50
CA LYS A 327 45.03 79.60 -23.49
C LYS A 327 44.39 78.20 -23.61
N GLY A 328 43.06 78.09 -23.63
CA GLY A 328 42.30 76.85 -23.81
C GLY A 328 41.67 76.67 -25.20
N PHE A 329 41.86 77.61 -26.14
CA PHE A 329 41.23 77.62 -27.46
C PHE A 329 42.23 77.95 -28.57
N GLU A 330 41.97 77.45 -29.77
CA GLU A 330 42.64 77.84 -31.01
C GLU A 330 41.61 78.11 -32.12
N ASN A 331 41.96 78.84 -33.17
CA ASN A 331 41.11 78.93 -34.36
C ASN A 331 41.07 77.56 -35.03
N TYR A 332 39.88 77.10 -35.47
CA TYR A 332 39.71 75.74 -35.97
C TYR A 332 40.59 75.46 -37.20
N ASN A 333 40.69 76.41 -38.13
CA ASN A 333 41.63 76.38 -39.25
C ASN A 333 42.82 77.31 -38.94
N ASN A 334 43.92 76.78 -38.40
CA ASN A 334 45.05 77.58 -37.92
C ASN A 334 46.19 77.76 -38.95
N SER A 335 45.87 77.79 -40.26
CA SER A 335 46.84 78.08 -41.33
C SER A 335 46.84 79.57 -41.68
N ASN A 336 47.96 80.11 -42.18
CA ASN A 336 48.12 81.53 -42.50
C ASN A 336 47.60 81.92 -43.91
N THR A 337 46.76 81.09 -44.55
CA THR A 337 46.15 81.45 -45.85
C THR A 337 45.00 82.44 -45.67
N GLU A 338 44.75 83.30 -46.66
CA GLU A 338 43.64 84.27 -46.63
C GLU A 338 42.26 83.58 -46.52
N SER A 339 42.13 82.38 -47.10
CA SER A 339 40.90 81.57 -46.99
C SER A 339 40.65 81.06 -45.57
N ASP A 340 41.71 80.71 -44.81
CA ASP A 340 41.56 80.20 -43.44
C ASP A 340 41.37 81.32 -42.41
N LYS A 341 41.97 82.49 -42.65
CA LYS A 341 41.76 83.69 -41.82
C LYS A 341 40.29 84.12 -41.81
N ALA A 342 39.54 83.90 -42.90
CA ALA A 342 38.10 84.18 -42.94
C ALA A 342 37.29 83.40 -41.88
N GLY A 343 37.80 82.26 -41.40
CA GLY A 343 37.18 81.45 -40.34
C GLY A 343 37.69 81.73 -38.92
N HIS A 344 38.71 82.58 -38.75
CA HIS A 344 39.25 82.93 -37.44
C HIS A 344 38.24 83.76 -36.64
N LEU A 345 38.32 83.70 -35.31
CA LEU A 345 37.50 84.54 -34.46
C LEU A 345 37.86 86.01 -34.70
N GLN A 346 36.91 86.76 -35.24
CA GLN A 346 37.09 88.13 -35.69
C GLN A 346 35.84 88.96 -35.41
N TYR A 347 35.97 90.27 -35.60
CA TYR A 347 34.87 91.19 -35.48
C TYR A 347 34.80 92.16 -36.66
N VAL A 348 33.57 92.56 -36.98
CA VAL A 348 33.27 93.63 -37.95
C VAL A 348 32.31 94.59 -37.27
N LYS A 349 32.72 95.84 -37.15
CA LYS A 349 31.93 96.92 -36.56
C LYS A 349 31.50 97.88 -37.64
N VAL A 350 30.19 98.12 -37.69
CA VAL A 350 29.54 99.07 -38.60
C VAL A 350 28.73 100.04 -37.74
N GLY A 351 29.25 101.25 -37.54
CA GLY A 351 28.66 102.22 -36.63
C GLY A 351 28.60 101.72 -35.17
N PRO A 352 27.43 101.72 -34.49
CA PRO A 352 27.27 101.29 -33.10
C PRO A 352 27.12 99.76 -32.94
N LEU A 353 27.05 99.00 -34.03
CA LEU A 353 26.90 97.54 -34.01
C LEU A 353 28.22 96.87 -34.33
N CYS A 354 28.53 95.80 -33.60
CA CYS A 354 29.70 94.96 -33.82
C CYS A 354 29.26 93.50 -33.87
N HIS A 355 29.55 92.85 -35.00
CA HIS A 355 29.35 91.44 -35.21
C HIS A 355 30.65 90.70 -34.92
N ILE A 356 30.61 89.77 -33.99
CA ILE A 356 31.73 88.90 -33.66
C ILE A 356 31.41 87.51 -34.18
N PHE A 357 32.30 86.94 -34.99
CA PHE A 357 32.07 85.64 -35.58
C PHE A 357 33.37 84.88 -35.82
N GLY A 358 33.28 83.55 -35.85
CA GLY A 358 34.38 82.67 -36.22
C GLY A 358 34.27 81.30 -35.57
N THR A 359 35.08 80.36 -36.05
CA THR A 359 35.05 78.98 -35.57
C THR A 359 36.28 78.68 -34.73
N VAL A 360 36.06 78.39 -33.46
CA VAL A 360 37.14 78.04 -32.51
C VAL A 360 37.13 76.56 -32.21
N LYS A 361 38.24 76.04 -31.74
CA LYS A 361 38.42 74.67 -31.28
C LYS A 361 38.88 74.67 -29.83
N ASN A 362 38.21 73.89 -28.99
CA ASN A 362 38.63 73.76 -27.60
C ASN A 362 39.81 72.79 -27.48
N LEU A 363 40.84 73.16 -26.73
CA LEU A 363 42.03 72.34 -26.47
C LEU A 363 41.89 71.48 -25.21
N SER A 364 40.90 71.76 -24.38
CA SER A 364 40.58 71.02 -23.15
C SER A 364 39.09 70.79 -23.02
N THR A 365 38.71 69.78 -22.23
CA THR A 365 37.29 69.42 -22.05
C THR A 365 36.54 70.54 -21.33
N ILE A 366 35.47 71.05 -21.96
CA ILE A 366 34.52 71.99 -21.38
C ILE A 366 33.47 71.18 -20.61
N LYS A 367 33.43 71.34 -19.30
CA LYS A 367 32.47 70.63 -18.44
C LYS A 367 31.08 71.24 -18.54
N TYR A 368 30.07 70.38 -18.61
CA TYR A 368 28.67 70.78 -18.53
C TYR A 368 28.41 71.56 -17.23
N GLY A 369 27.71 72.69 -17.36
CA GLY A 369 27.44 73.62 -16.25
C GLY A 369 28.57 74.60 -15.95
N GLY A 370 29.75 74.45 -16.57
CA GLY A 370 30.84 75.42 -16.47
C GLY A 370 30.64 76.64 -17.38
N GLU A 371 31.20 77.77 -16.96
CA GLU A 371 31.37 78.97 -17.78
C GLU A 371 32.84 79.19 -18.07
N ILE A 372 33.21 79.17 -19.36
CA ILE A 372 34.60 79.25 -19.79
C ILE A 372 34.77 80.42 -20.74
N VAL A 373 35.78 81.25 -20.48
CA VAL A 373 36.15 82.38 -21.32
C VAL A 373 36.88 81.87 -22.56
N VAL A 374 36.38 82.25 -23.73
CA VAL A 374 36.95 81.91 -25.05
C VAL A 374 37.95 82.97 -25.48
N ALA A 375 37.60 84.25 -25.29
CA ALA A 375 38.43 85.38 -25.65
C ALA A 375 38.01 86.67 -24.92
N ASN A 376 38.92 87.64 -24.84
CA ASN A 376 38.61 89.01 -24.45
C ASN A 376 38.26 89.86 -25.69
N ILE A 377 37.21 90.66 -25.59
CA ILE A 377 36.75 91.55 -26.65
C ILE A 377 37.57 92.84 -26.57
N PRO A 378 38.26 93.25 -27.64
CA PRO A 378 39.13 94.44 -27.63
C PRO A 378 38.35 95.77 -27.67
N LEU A 379 37.02 95.74 -27.69
CA LEU A 379 36.12 96.89 -27.75
C LEU A 379 35.31 97.03 -26.44
N THR A 380 34.83 98.24 -26.16
CA THR A 380 33.93 98.49 -25.02
C THR A 380 32.53 98.00 -25.34
N VAL A 381 32.05 96.94 -24.68
CA VAL A 381 30.71 96.39 -24.92
C VAL A 381 29.68 97.13 -24.06
N LYS A 382 28.61 97.63 -24.68
CA LYS A 382 27.52 98.35 -23.97
C LYS A 382 26.31 97.47 -23.68
N THR A 383 26.10 96.41 -24.44
CA THR A 383 24.97 95.48 -24.27
C THR A 383 25.44 94.04 -24.35
N MET A 384 24.96 93.20 -23.43
CA MET A 384 25.15 91.76 -23.49
C MET A 384 24.38 91.19 -24.67
N ASP A 385 25.01 90.29 -25.42
CA ASP A 385 24.33 89.41 -26.38
C ASP A 385 24.54 87.96 -25.98
N ARG A 386 23.53 87.12 -26.24
CA ARG A 386 23.54 85.71 -25.93
C ARG A 386 22.89 84.94 -27.08
N THR A 387 23.68 84.09 -27.71
CA THR A 387 23.25 83.28 -28.85
C THR A 387 23.45 81.79 -28.57
N ILE A 388 22.66 80.97 -29.24
CA ILE A 388 22.84 79.53 -29.24
C ILE A 388 23.74 79.20 -30.42
N GLY A 389 24.95 78.73 -30.12
CA GLY A 389 25.94 78.29 -31.10
C GLY A 389 25.82 76.80 -31.38
N GLN A 390 26.22 76.40 -32.58
CA GLN A 390 26.33 75.01 -32.99
C GLN A 390 27.81 74.61 -33.07
N GLY A 391 28.13 73.43 -32.54
CA GLY A 391 29.44 72.82 -32.62
C GLY A 391 29.40 71.53 -33.44
N SER A 392 30.50 70.77 -33.39
CA SER A 392 30.62 69.48 -34.06
C SER A 392 29.46 68.54 -33.71
N SER A 393 29.07 67.65 -34.62
CA SER A 393 28.07 66.59 -34.35
C SER A 393 26.67 67.11 -33.97
N ASN A 394 26.30 68.31 -34.43
CA ASN A 394 25.08 69.03 -34.04
C ASN A 394 25.02 69.42 -32.56
N ASP A 395 26.13 69.35 -31.84
CA ASP A 395 26.20 69.79 -30.45
C ASP A 395 25.83 71.27 -30.34
N ILE A 396 25.18 71.66 -29.24
CA ILE A 396 24.64 73.00 -29.04
C ILE A 396 25.28 73.61 -27.78
N PHE A 397 25.62 74.88 -27.82
CA PHE A 397 26.10 75.61 -26.64
C PHE A 397 25.54 77.03 -26.62
N THR A 398 25.63 77.68 -25.47
CA THR A 398 25.28 79.10 -25.33
C THR A 398 26.56 79.93 -25.36
N CYS A 399 26.69 80.81 -26.35
CA CYS A 399 27.74 81.81 -26.41
C CYS A 399 27.20 83.13 -25.82
N THR A 400 27.97 83.80 -24.98
CA THR A 400 27.55 85.09 -24.38
C THR A 400 28.71 86.09 -24.42
N ALA A 401 28.42 87.32 -24.86
CA ALA A 401 29.33 88.45 -24.69
C ALA A 401 28.93 89.26 -23.45
N TYR A 402 29.82 89.34 -22.46
CA TYR A 402 29.59 90.13 -21.25
C TYR A 402 30.18 91.53 -21.36
N ALA A 403 29.41 92.51 -20.90
CA ALA A 403 29.87 93.84 -20.54
C ALA A 403 30.08 93.86 -19.00
N SER A 404 31.32 93.87 -18.52
CA SER A 404 31.59 93.88 -17.07
C SER A 404 31.89 95.30 -16.55
N PRO A 405 31.24 95.73 -15.45
CA PRO A 405 31.63 96.95 -14.73
C PRO A 405 32.75 96.76 -13.68
N GLN A 406 33.30 95.56 -13.49
CA GLN A 406 34.39 95.31 -12.51
C GLN A 406 35.48 94.37 -13.06
N SER A 407 36.75 94.82 -12.92
CA SER A 407 38.09 94.19 -13.02
C SER A 407 38.43 93.10 -14.06
N PHE A 408 37.46 92.42 -14.65
CA PHE A 408 37.63 91.45 -15.73
C PHE A 408 37.06 92.11 -16.99
N GLY A 409 37.87 92.22 -18.05
CA GLY A 409 37.50 92.93 -19.28
C GLY A 409 36.27 92.34 -19.99
N ASN A 410 35.85 92.97 -21.09
CA ASN A 410 34.76 92.43 -21.91
C ASN A 410 35.15 91.07 -22.48
N GLN A 411 34.28 90.06 -22.34
CA GLN A 411 34.64 88.68 -22.59
C GLN A 411 33.56 87.93 -23.36
N ILE A 412 34.00 86.96 -24.15
CA ILE A 412 33.14 85.96 -24.79
C ILE A 412 33.24 84.68 -23.96
N THR A 413 32.11 84.16 -23.49
CA THR A 413 32.07 82.89 -22.75
C THR A 413 31.21 81.86 -23.46
N ILE A 414 31.50 80.60 -23.18
CA ILE A 414 30.70 79.45 -23.59
C ILE A 414 30.17 78.75 -22.32
N THR A 415 28.87 78.45 -22.35
CA THR A 415 28.13 77.74 -21.29
C THR A 415 27.11 76.77 -21.88
N ARG A 416 26.47 75.96 -21.02
CA ARG A 416 25.29 75.13 -21.36
C ARG A 416 25.51 74.23 -22.60
N THR A 417 26.59 73.47 -22.57
CA THR A 417 26.94 72.48 -23.60
C THR A 417 25.94 71.32 -23.63
N ARG A 418 25.42 71.01 -24.82
CA ARG A 418 24.43 69.97 -25.08
C ARG A 418 24.79 69.17 -26.32
N ASP A 419 24.42 67.90 -26.38
CA ASP A 419 24.58 67.09 -27.57
C ASP A 419 23.56 67.46 -28.67
N GLY A 420 23.70 66.89 -29.87
CA GLY A 420 22.75 67.09 -30.97
C GLY A 420 21.32 66.59 -30.72
N SER A 421 21.05 65.92 -29.59
CA SER A 421 19.71 65.54 -29.13
C SER A 421 19.18 66.49 -28.05
N GLY A 422 19.94 67.52 -27.66
CA GLY A 422 19.58 68.50 -26.65
C GLY A 422 19.86 68.09 -25.21
N ASN A 423 20.54 66.95 -24.98
CA ASN A 423 20.91 66.50 -23.64
C ASN A 423 22.18 67.20 -23.16
N SER A 424 22.26 67.46 -21.87
CA SER A 424 23.42 68.11 -21.24
C SER A 424 24.66 67.22 -21.32
N THR A 425 25.77 67.73 -21.85
CA THR A 425 26.98 66.94 -22.07
C THR A 425 28.26 67.78 -21.94
N ASP A 426 29.37 67.13 -21.57
CA ASP A 426 30.70 67.74 -21.62
C ASP A 426 31.16 67.82 -23.08
N PHE A 427 31.78 68.93 -23.49
CA PHE A 427 32.48 68.98 -24.77
C PHE A 427 33.92 68.55 -24.58
N THR A 428 34.27 67.36 -25.05
CA THR A 428 35.64 66.85 -25.05
C THR A 428 36.56 67.73 -25.91
N SER A 429 37.87 67.69 -25.63
CA SER A 429 38.87 68.44 -26.42
C SER A 429 38.77 68.11 -27.91
N GLY A 430 38.93 69.14 -28.76
CA GLY A 430 38.99 69.03 -30.22
C GLY A 430 37.68 69.32 -30.95
N LYS A 431 36.61 69.72 -30.25
CA LYS A 431 35.34 70.12 -30.85
C LYS A 431 35.47 71.50 -31.48
N TRP A 432 34.95 71.65 -32.70
CA TRP A 432 34.77 72.97 -33.30
C TRP A 432 33.48 73.60 -32.80
N LEU A 433 33.51 74.91 -32.55
CA LEU A 433 32.47 75.69 -31.91
C LEU A 433 32.30 76.98 -32.70
N ASN A 434 31.13 77.19 -33.31
CA ASN A 434 30.85 78.39 -34.10
C ASN A 434 30.36 79.51 -33.18
N VAL A 435 31.16 80.56 -33.04
CA VAL A 435 30.81 81.78 -32.32
C VAL A 435 30.17 82.74 -33.30
N SER A 436 28.98 83.23 -32.97
CA SER A 436 28.30 84.29 -33.71
C SER A 436 27.49 85.14 -32.73
N LEU A 437 27.89 86.41 -32.57
CA LEU A 437 27.33 87.35 -31.61
C LEU A 437 27.18 88.72 -32.27
N THR A 438 26.14 89.45 -31.89
CA THR A 438 25.91 90.83 -32.32
C THR A 438 25.74 91.72 -31.10
N ILE A 439 26.74 92.55 -30.84
CA ILE A 439 26.79 93.44 -29.68
C ILE A 439 26.71 94.91 -30.10
N ARG A 440 26.35 95.79 -29.17
CA ARG A 440 26.56 97.23 -29.30
C ARG A 440 27.84 97.65 -28.59
N VAL A 441 28.64 98.48 -29.25
CA VAL A 441 29.93 99.00 -28.77
C VAL A 441 29.93 100.51 -28.55
#